data_AF-A0A0D5A145-F1
#
_entry.id   AF-A0A0D5A145-F1
#
_cell.length_a   1.000
_cell.length_b   1.000
_cell.length_c   1.000
_cell.angle_alpha   90.00
_cell.angle_beta   90.00
_cell.angle_gamma   90.00
#
_symmetry.space_group_name_H-M   'P 1'
#
loop_
_entity.id
_entity.type
_entity.pdbx_description
1 polymer ?
#
loop_
_entity_poly.entity_id
_entity_poly.type
_entity_poly.pdbx_seq_one_letter_code
_entity_poly.pdbx_strand_id
1 'polypeptide(L)' 'MPRPTAGHTLHHLTGCQCRWPVNQADAGTLHLFCGAPTRPGFTWCDDHYLKGYSAPKKLSVSSDQTWPESQLSAAEST' A
#
# COMPACT_ATOMS: atom_id res chain seq x y z
N MET A 1 -6.42 -9.11 26.99
CA MET A 1 -5.62 -8.09 26.27
C MET A 1 -6.41 -7.66 25.04
N PRO A 2 -6.91 -6.42 24.93
CA PRO A 2 -7.62 -6.02 23.73
C PRO A 2 -6.63 -5.96 22.56
N ARG A 3 -7.04 -6.54 21.43
CA ARG A 3 -6.27 -6.58 20.18
C ARG A 3 -6.32 -5.17 19.57
N PRO A 4 -5.21 -4.43 19.41
CA PRO A 4 -5.28 -3.09 18.84
C PRO A 4 -5.46 -3.21 17.32
N THR A 5 -6.71 -3.27 16.86
CA THR A 5 -7.09 -3.07 15.46
C THR A 5 -7.49 -1.61 15.24
N ALA A 6 -6.60 -0.68 15.59
CA ALA A 6 -6.80 0.74 15.33
C ALA A 6 -5.44 1.34 15.00
N GLY A 7 -5.20 1.62 13.72
CA GLY A 7 -4.02 2.39 13.32
C GLY A 7 -4.07 3.81 13.90
N HIS A 8 -2.93 4.46 13.93
CA HIS A 8 -2.75 5.82 14.45
C HIS A 8 -2.86 6.85 13.32
N THR A 9 -3.34 8.06 13.61
CA THR A 9 -3.25 9.17 12.66
C THR A 9 -1.82 9.70 12.60
N LEU A 10 -1.43 10.33 11.49
CA LEU A 10 -0.08 10.87 11.32
C LEU A 10 0.30 11.86 12.42
N HIS A 11 -0.66 12.69 12.85
CA HIS A 11 -0.46 13.68 13.92
C HIS A 11 -0.13 13.04 15.28
N HIS A 12 -0.59 11.82 15.54
CA HIS A 12 -0.31 11.09 16.78
C HIS A 12 0.98 10.28 16.72
N LEU A 13 1.69 10.24 15.59
CA LEU A 13 2.97 9.55 15.46
C LEU A 13 4.13 10.45 15.90
N THR A 14 5.02 9.86 16.69
CA THR A 14 6.32 10.45 17.04
C THR A 14 7.41 10.05 16.03
N GLY A 15 8.63 10.57 16.20
CA GLY A 15 9.75 10.29 15.29
C GLY A 15 10.23 8.84 15.22
N CYS A 16 9.90 8.02 16.22
CA CYS A 16 10.33 6.60 16.32
C CYS A 16 9.14 5.62 16.19
N GLN A 17 8.14 5.97 15.37
CA GLN A 17 6.96 5.14 15.15
C GLN A 17 6.70 4.88 13.67
N CYS A 18 6.19 3.68 13.40
CA CYS A 18 6.05 3.14 12.07
C CYS A 18 4.97 3.88 11.29
N ARG A 19 5.37 4.43 10.14
CA ARG A 19 4.49 5.18 9.23
C ARG A 19 3.93 4.34 8.10
N TRP A 20 3.83 3.02 8.28
CA TRP A 20 3.23 2.15 7.27
C TRP A 20 1.71 2.33 7.27
N PRO A 21 1.07 2.62 6.13
CA PRO A 21 -0.38 2.78 6.05
C PRO A 21 -1.07 1.42 6.25
N VAL A 22 -2.04 1.36 7.16
CA VAL A 22 -2.76 0.12 7.50
C VAL A 22 -4.21 0.11 7.01
N ASN A 23 -4.72 1.22 6.48
CA ASN A 23 -6.00 1.29 5.80
C ASN A 23 -5.85 1.65 4.32
N GLN A 24 -6.79 1.18 3.51
CA GLN A 24 -6.95 1.58 2.11
C GLN A 24 -7.83 2.84 2.07
N ALA A 25 -7.29 3.94 2.58
CA ALA A 25 -7.94 5.24 2.52
C ALA A 25 -7.73 5.88 1.13
N ASP A 26 -8.79 6.43 0.55
CA ASP A 26 -8.72 7.25 -0.67
C ASP A 26 -8.12 8.63 -0.37
N ALA A 27 -7.67 9.32 -1.42
CA ALA A 27 -7.18 10.70 -1.30
C ALA A 27 -8.27 11.60 -0.68
N GLY A 28 -7.88 12.38 0.34
CA GLY A 28 -8.80 13.25 1.08
C GLY A 28 -9.52 12.56 2.25
N THR A 29 -9.30 11.25 2.46
CA THR A 29 -9.81 10.52 3.63
C THR A 29 -8.72 10.33 4.69
N LEU A 30 -9.11 9.97 5.91
CA LEU A 30 -8.18 9.81 7.02
C LEU A 30 -7.35 8.53 6.87
N HIS A 31 -6.06 8.69 6.57
CA HIS A 31 -5.11 7.59 6.59
C HIS A 31 -4.71 7.21 8.02
N LEU A 32 -4.71 5.91 8.28
CA LEU A 32 -4.26 5.30 9.52
C LEU A 32 -2.95 4.56 9.29
N PHE A 33 -2.07 4.63 10.27
CA PHE A 33 -0.71 4.12 10.22
C PHE A 33 -0.45 3.11 11.32
N CYS A 34 0.54 2.25 11.14
CA CYS A 34 0.85 1.16 12.07
C CYS A 34 1.19 1.65 13.49
N GLY A 35 2.06 2.65 13.63
CA GLY A 35 2.43 3.22 14.93
C GLY A 35 3.31 2.35 15.84
N ALA A 36 3.65 1.13 15.42
CA ALA A 36 4.62 0.27 16.13
C ALA A 36 5.98 0.97 16.26
N PRO A 37 6.75 0.72 17.34
CA PRO A 37 8.06 1.35 17.53
C PRO A 37 9.02 1.01 16.39
N THR A 38 9.82 1.99 15.98
CA THR A 38 10.88 1.85 14.97
C THR A 38 12.25 2.02 15.61
N ARG A 39 13.27 1.52 14.91
CA ARG A 39 14.67 1.80 15.26
C ARG A 39 14.95 3.29 14.98
N PRO A 40 15.86 3.93 15.74
CA PRO A 40 16.24 5.32 15.48
C PRO A 40 16.69 5.52 14.02
N GLY A 41 16.11 6.50 13.33
CA GLY A 41 16.39 6.78 11.92
C GLY A 41 15.60 5.92 10.92
N PHE A 42 14.76 4.99 11.37
CA PHE A 42 13.92 4.17 10.49
C PHE A 42 12.46 4.62 10.48
N THR A 43 11.87 4.64 9.29
CA THR A 43 10.47 5.05 9.04
C THR A 43 9.46 3.95 9.34
N TRP A 44 9.89 2.68 9.28
CA TRP A 44 9.02 1.51 9.42
C TRP A 44 9.55 0.54 10.48
N CYS A 45 8.64 -0.24 11.08
CA CYS A 45 9.02 -1.35 11.96
C CYS A 45 9.59 -2.51 11.13
N ASP A 46 10.24 -3.48 11.78
CA ASP A 46 10.93 -4.57 11.09
C ASP A 46 10.01 -5.36 10.13
N ASP A 47 8.75 -5.60 10.52
CA ASP A 47 7.75 -6.28 9.67
C ASP A 47 7.44 -5.50 8.39
N HIS A 48 7.10 -4.22 8.53
CA HIS A 48 6.75 -3.37 7.41
C HIS A 48 7.96 -2.98 6.56
N TYR A 49 9.16 -2.94 7.15
CA TYR A 49 10.41 -2.81 6.40
C TYR A 49 10.60 -3.99 5.46
N LEU A 50 10.46 -5.22 5.97
CA LEU A 50 10.53 -6.42 5.13
C LEU A 50 9.47 -6.39 4.04
N LYS A 51 8.24 -5.99 4.35
CA LYS A 51 7.16 -5.92 3.37
C LYS A 51 7.43 -4.90 2.24
N GLY A 52 7.99 -3.74 2.57
CA GLY A 52 8.28 -2.68 1.59
C GLY A 52 9.50 -2.96 0.72
N TYR A 53 10.48 -3.70 1.24
CA TYR A 53 11.74 -3.97 0.53
C TYR A 53 11.88 -5.41 0.02
N SER A 54 10.95 -6.30 0.34
CA SER A 54 10.92 -7.63 -0.26
C SER A 54 10.62 -7.51 -1.75
N ALA A 55 11.46 -8.14 -2.58
CA ALA A 55 11.17 -8.29 -4.00
C ALA A 55 9.78 -8.95 -4.18
N PRO A 56 9.00 -8.55 -5.21
CA PRO A 56 7.73 -9.19 -5.48
C PRO A 56 7.98 -10.70 -5.61
N LYS A 57 7.35 -11.50 -4.74
CA LYS A 57 7.29 -12.94 -4.99
C LYS A 57 6.63 -13.07 -6.35
N LYS A 58 7.33 -13.71 -7.29
CA LYS A 58 6.82 -14.03 -8.62
C LYS A 58 5.57 -14.89 -8.38
N LEU A 59 4.41 -14.25 -8.28
CA LEU A 59 3.14 -14.95 -8.39
C LEU A 59 3.19 -15.52 -9.80
N SER A 60 3.18 -16.84 -9.90
CA SER A 60 2.98 -17.52 -11.17
C SER A 60 1.66 -17.03 -11.74
N VAL A 61 1.73 -16.01 -12.59
CA VAL A 61 0.61 -15.58 -13.44
C VAL A 61 0.32 -16.78 -14.33
N SER A 62 -0.81 -17.44 -14.06
CA SER A 62 -1.42 -18.30 -15.06
C SER A 62 -1.94 -17.35 -16.15
N SER A 63 -1.28 -17.41 -17.31
CA SER A 63 -1.56 -16.59 -18.49
C SER A 63 -2.98 -16.86 -19.03
N ASP A 64 -3.99 -16.19 -18.48
CA ASP A 64 -5.31 -16.13 -19.09
C ASP A 64 -5.91 -14.73 -18.84
N GLN A 65 -5.27 -13.72 -19.41
CA GLN A 65 -5.86 -12.39 -19.57
C GLN A 65 -5.51 -11.90 -20.98
N THR A 66 -6.29 -12.40 -21.94
CA THR A 66 -6.48 -11.75 -23.24
C THR A 66 -7.10 -10.38 -22.98
N TRP A 67 -6.34 -9.32 -23.24
CA TRP A 67 -6.88 -7.97 -23.33
C TRP A 67 -7.69 -7.86 -24.62
N PRO A 68 -8.97 -7.44 -24.60
CA PRO A 68 -9.68 -7.13 -25.82
C PRO A 68 -9.17 -5.79 -26.37
N GLU A 69 -8.14 -5.83 -27.22
CA GLU A 69 -7.97 -4.79 -28.23
C GLU A 69 -9.12 -4.93 -29.21
N SER A 70 -10.14 -4.10 -29.06
CA SER A 70 -11.23 -4.03 -30.03
C SER A 70 -11.78 -2.63 -30.17
N GLN A 71 -11.37 -2.06 -31.30
CA GLN A 71 -12.17 -1.20 -32.19
C GLN A 71 -12.07 0.32 -31.98
N LEU A 72 -10.95 0.89 -32.45
CA LEU A 72 -11.01 2.13 -33.23
C LEU A 72 -10.90 1.75 -34.71
N SER A 73 -12.04 1.57 -35.36
CA SER A 73 -12.13 1.52 -36.83
C SER A 73 -13.28 2.40 -37.29
N ALA A 74 -13.00 3.12 -38.38
CA ALA A 74 -13.92 3.88 -39.23
C ALA A 74 -14.40 5.24 -38.71
N ALA A 75 -13.65 6.28 -39.09
CA ALA A 75 -14.23 7.53 -39.60
C ALA A 75 -13.26 8.19 -40.58
N GLU A 76 -13.02 7.52 -41.71
CA GLU A 76 -12.71 8.21 -42.96
C GLU A 76 -14.04 8.48 -43.69
N SER A 77 -14.09 9.62 -44.40
CA SER A 77 -15.11 10.06 -45.36
C SER A 77 -16.31 10.87 -44.81
N THR A 78 -16.19 12.21 -44.86
CA THR A 78 -16.85 13.00 -45.91
C THR A 78 -16.12 14.32 -46.15
#